data_AF-A0A1A7W9N6-F1
#
_entry.id   AF-A0A1A7W9N6-F1
#
_cell.length_a   1.000
_cell.length_b   1.000
_cell.length_c   1.000
_cell.angle_alpha   90.00
_cell.angle_beta   90.00
_cell.angle_gamma   90.00
#
_symmetry.space_group_name_H-M   'P 1'
#
loop_
_entity.id
_entity.type
_entity.pdbx_description
1 polymer ?
#
loop_
_entity_poly.entity_id
_entity_poly.type
_entity_poly.pdbx_seq_one_letter_code
_entity_poly.pdbx_strand_id
1 'polypeptide(L)'
;AVKFNLRAESPRDFVDLLLSWKHFPNISVYDYARGLALHANGRQPGVFDPFQGRLLDPTPENIKQASEGKVHVNMPWLKLPNMPADKDGHPLTGSSQHFALNDVFHQGNSKDPREVLRRLELVPELTGLINSQCVEQLFSGMRTF
;
A
#
# COMPACT_ATOMS: atom_id res chain seq x y z
N ALA A 1 -13.09 16.68 -10.90
CA ALA A 1 -12.07 16.24 -11.88
C ALA A 1 -11.04 15.28 -11.26
N VAL A 2 -10.31 15.66 -10.21
CA VAL A 2 -9.20 14.85 -9.62
C VAL A 2 -9.59 13.41 -9.22
N LYS A 3 -10.81 13.20 -8.70
CA LYS A 3 -11.35 11.88 -8.29
C LYS A 3 -11.31 10.81 -9.38
N PHE A 4 -11.76 11.16 -10.59
CA PHE A 4 -11.89 10.18 -11.67
C PHE A 4 -10.58 9.98 -12.42
N ASN A 5 -9.68 10.96 -12.40
CA ASN A 5 -8.35 10.83 -12.97
C ASN A 5 -7.54 9.78 -12.19
N LEU A 6 -7.40 9.93 -10.87
CA LEU A 6 -6.57 9.01 -10.06
C LEU A 6 -7.07 7.55 -10.03
N ARG A 7 -8.38 7.32 -10.18
CA ARG A 7 -8.98 5.97 -10.23
C ARG A 7 -8.85 5.31 -11.62
N ALA A 8 -8.72 6.11 -12.69
CA ALA A 8 -8.54 5.62 -14.06
C ALA A 8 -7.07 5.69 -14.53
N GLU A 9 -6.20 6.34 -13.76
CA GLU A 9 -4.78 6.50 -14.09
C GLU A 9 -4.08 5.15 -14.11
N SER A 10 -3.14 5.01 -15.05
CA SER A 10 -2.32 3.81 -15.13
C SER A 10 -1.40 3.71 -13.89
N PRO A 11 -0.88 2.51 -13.57
CA PRO A 11 0.10 2.38 -12.51
C PRO A 11 1.32 3.29 -12.69
N ARG A 12 1.67 3.68 -13.94
CA ARG A 12 2.82 4.55 -14.21
C ARG A 12 2.53 5.99 -13.79
N ASP A 13 1.36 6.51 -14.16
CA ASP A 13 0.95 7.88 -13.83
C ASP A 13 0.77 8.03 -12.31
N PHE A 14 0.26 6.98 -11.64
CA PHE A 14 0.20 6.97 -10.17
C PHE A 14 1.60 6.96 -9.55
N VAL A 15 2.56 6.22 -10.11
CA VAL A 15 3.97 6.27 -9.67
C VAL A 15 4.57 7.66 -9.87
N ASP A 16 4.30 8.34 -11.00
CA ASP A 16 4.73 9.73 -11.21
C ASP A 16 4.25 10.65 -10.09
N LEU A 17 2.98 10.51 -9.71
CA LEU A 17 2.42 11.27 -8.59
C LEU A 17 3.15 10.94 -7.28
N LEU A 18 3.33 9.67 -6.93
CA LEU A 18 3.99 9.28 -5.69
C LEU A 18 5.44 9.77 -5.61
N LEU A 19 6.18 9.69 -6.72
CA LEU A 19 7.56 10.16 -6.79
C LEU A 19 7.67 11.69 -6.82
N SER A 20 6.59 12.40 -7.18
CA SER A 20 6.55 13.87 -7.11
C SER A 20 6.42 14.39 -5.68
N TRP A 21 6.03 13.54 -4.72
CA TRP A 21 5.90 13.94 -3.33
C TRP A 21 7.27 14.13 -2.69
N LYS A 22 7.39 15.16 -1.85
CA LYS A 22 8.61 15.45 -1.09
C LYS A 22 9.06 14.26 -0.23
N HIS A 23 8.10 13.50 0.28
CA HIS A 23 8.33 12.27 1.05
C HIS A 23 7.46 11.17 0.48
N PHE A 24 8.08 10.08 0.02
CA PHE A 24 7.36 8.92 -0.49
C PHE A 24 6.58 8.26 0.66
N PRO A 25 5.31 7.88 0.48
CA PRO A 25 4.49 7.36 1.57
C PRO A 25 4.95 5.96 2.01
N ASN A 26 4.88 5.67 3.31
CA ASN A 26 5.16 4.32 3.82
C ASN A 26 4.14 3.27 3.35
N ILE A 27 2.90 3.67 3.06
CA ILE A 27 1.84 2.77 2.60
C ILE A 27 1.12 3.41 1.42
N SER A 28 1.14 2.72 0.29
CA SER A 28 0.37 3.05 -0.91
C SER A 28 -0.70 1.99 -1.13
N VAL A 29 -1.97 2.39 -1.17
CA VAL A 29 -3.09 1.50 -1.47
C VAL A 29 -3.55 1.76 -2.89
N TYR A 30 -3.63 0.71 -3.71
CA TYR A 30 -3.96 0.82 -5.13
C TYR A 30 -4.57 -0.46 -5.67
N ASP A 31 -5.43 -0.36 -6.69
CA ASP A 31 -6.16 -1.50 -7.27
C ASP A 31 -5.22 -2.57 -7.86
N TYR A 32 -4.12 -2.14 -8.48
CA TYR A 32 -3.09 -3.02 -9.04
C TYR A 32 -1.73 -2.77 -8.37
N ALA A 33 -1.65 -3.02 -7.06
CA ALA A 33 -0.45 -2.71 -6.26
C ALA A 33 0.81 -3.43 -6.74
N ARG A 34 0.69 -4.64 -7.32
CA ARG A 34 1.80 -5.32 -8.00
C ARG A 34 2.37 -4.50 -9.16
N GLY A 35 1.50 -3.95 -10.01
CA GLY A 35 1.91 -3.09 -11.12
C GLY A 35 2.54 -1.81 -10.62
N LEU A 36 1.95 -1.21 -9.59
CA LEU A 36 2.49 -0.01 -8.94
C LEU A 36 3.91 -0.24 -8.44
N ALA A 37 4.13 -1.30 -7.65
CA ALA A 37 5.44 -1.62 -7.09
C ALA A 37 6.48 -1.91 -8.19
N LEU A 38 6.09 -2.63 -9.24
CA LEU A 38 6.97 -2.93 -10.38
C LEU A 38 7.41 -1.64 -11.09
N HIS A 39 6.47 -0.73 -11.37
CA HIS A 39 6.78 0.52 -12.05
C HIS A 39 7.59 1.49 -11.19
N ALA A 40 7.29 1.58 -9.89
CA ALA A 40 8.06 2.38 -8.95
C ALA A 40 9.51 1.89 -8.85
N ASN A 41 9.72 0.59 -8.61
CA ASN A 41 11.07 0.03 -8.51
C ASN A 41 11.85 0.12 -9.82
N GLY A 42 11.17 0.11 -10.98
CA GLY A 42 11.81 0.32 -12.28
C GLY A 42 12.31 1.75 -12.48
N ARG A 43 11.71 2.74 -11.81
CA ARG A 43 12.10 4.16 -11.92
C ARG A 43 13.05 4.60 -10.83
N GLN A 44 12.81 4.14 -9.61
CA GLN A 44 13.66 4.36 -8.46
C GLN A 44 13.88 2.99 -7.79
N PRO A 45 15.02 2.34 -8.07
CA PRO A 45 15.33 1.04 -7.49
C PRO A 45 15.28 1.08 -5.96
N GLY A 46 14.70 0.05 -5.36
CA GLY A 46 14.63 -0.10 -3.92
C GLY A 46 13.47 0.59 -3.21
N VAL A 47 12.61 1.34 -3.91
CA VAL A 47 11.47 2.04 -3.28
C VAL A 47 10.57 1.08 -2.49
N PHE A 48 10.25 -0.08 -3.06
CA PHE A 48 9.42 -1.10 -2.42
C PHE A 48 10.21 -2.37 -2.06
N ASP A 49 11.49 -2.25 -1.69
CA ASP A 49 12.27 -3.39 -1.23
C ASP A 49 11.91 -3.80 0.22
N PRO A 50 12.18 -5.07 0.62
CA PRO A 50 12.79 -6.14 -0.17
C PRO A 50 11.80 -6.97 -0.99
N PHE A 51 10.51 -6.95 -0.65
CA PHE A 51 9.54 -7.90 -1.19
C PHE A 51 8.63 -7.30 -2.27
N GLN A 52 9.11 -6.28 -2.99
CA GLN A 52 8.31 -5.52 -3.96
C GLN A 52 7.04 -4.94 -3.32
N GLY A 53 7.14 -4.50 -2.06
CA GLY A 53 6.08 -3.84 -1.31
C GLY A 53 5.04 -4.77 -0.72
N ARG A 54 5.29 -6.09 -0.73
CA ARG A 54 4.50 -7.07 0.04
C ARG A 54 4.80 -6.94 1.53
N LEU A 55 3.84 -7.33 2.35
CA LEU A 55 3.95 -7.30 3.82
C LEU A 55 4.91 -8.36 4.37
N LEU A 56 5.07 -9.46 3.65
CA LEU A 56 5.91 -10.60 4.02
C LEU A 56 6.66 -11.12 2.78
N ASP A 57 7.73 -11.87 3.04
CA ASP A 57 8.44 -12.64 2.01
C ASP A 57 7.46 -13.60 1.30
N PRO A 58 7.40 -13.65 -0.04
CA PRO A 58 6.54 -14.57 -0.80
C PRO A 58 6.94 -16.06 -0.73
N THR A 59 7.15 -16.58 0.48
CA THR A 59 7.35 -18.02 0.73
C THR A 59 6.03 -18.78 0.72
N PRO A 60 6.02 -20.09 0.38
CA PRO A 60 4.79 -20.90 0.43
C PRO A 60 4.11 -20.91 1.80
N GLU A 61 4.89 -20.88 2.89
CA GLU A 61 4.36 -20.85 4.25
C GLU A 61 3.65 -19.53 4.55
N ASN A 62 4.27 -18.39 4.24
CA ASN A 62 3.64 -17.07 4.45
C ASN A 62 2.37 -16.91 3.62
N ILE A 63 2.38 -17.37 2.36
CA ILE A 63 1.20 -17.35 1.49
C ILE A 63 0.08 -18.19 2.10
N LYS A 64 0.38 -19.38 2.61
CA LYS A 64 -0.59 -20.26 3.25
C LYS A 64 -1.17 -19.63 4.52
N GLN A 65 -0.32 -19.18 5.43
CA GLN A 65 -0.75 -18.56 6.68
C GLN A 65 -1.60 -17.31 6.45
N ALA A 66 -1.23 -16.47 5.47
CA ALA A 66 -2.00 -15.30 5.07
C ALA A 66 -3.35 -15.67 4.43
N SER A 67 -3.39 -16.71 3.59
CA SER A 67 -4.64 -17.19 2.98
C SER A 67 -5.60 -17.78 4.00
N GLU A 68 -5.07 -18.38 5.06
CA GLU A 68 -5.83 -18.93 6.19
C GLU A 68 -6.19 -17.88 7.26
N GLY A 69 -5.76 -16.61 7.11
CA GLY A 69 -6.00 -15.54 8.09
C GLY A 69 -5.28 -15.75 9.42
N LYS A 70 -4.18 -16.49 9.43
CA LYS A 70 -3.43 -16.88 10.64
C LYS A 70 -2.21 -16.01 10.94
N VAL A 71 -1.91 -15.05 10.08
CA VAL A 71 -0.76 -14.14 10.24
C VAL A 71 -1.22 -12.70 10.19
N HIS A 72 -0.60 -11.88 11.03
CA HIS A 72 -0.72 -10.43 11.02
C HIS A 72 0.67 -9.80 11.02
N VAL A 73 0.79 -8.67 10.34
CA VAL A 73 1.98 -7.82 10.28
C VAL A 73 1.68 -6.56 11.07
N ASN A 74 2.24 -6.48 12.28
CA ASN A 74 2.06 -5.32 13.14
C ASN A 74 2.97 -4.18 12.69
N MET A 75 2.39 -2.99 12.54
CA MET A 75 3.07 -1.75 12.17
C MET A 75 2.81 -0.68 13.24
N PRO A 76 3.45 -0.78 14.43
CA PRO A 76 3.19 0.15 15.53
C PRO A 76 3.53 1.61 15.18
N TRP A 77 4.44 1.81 14.22
CA TRP A 77 4.83 3.12 13.70
C TRP A 77 3.72 3.89 12.97
N LEU A 78 2.59 3.25 12.67
CA LEU A 78 1.39 3.92 12.17
C LEU A 78 0.63 4.67 13.26
N LYS A 79 0.82 4.31 14.54
CA LYS A 79 0.18 4.98 15.68
C LYS A 79 1.14 5.91 16.40
N LEU A 80 2.39 5.48 16.57
CA LEU A 80 3.43 6.22 17.27
C LEU A 80 4.73 6.15 16.45
N PRO A 81 5.31 7.28 16.02
CA PRO A 81 6.50 7.27 15.18
C PRO A 81 7.66 6.48 15.80
N ASN A 82 8.49 5.83 14.98
CA ASN A 82 9.71 5.17 15.43
C ASN A 82 10.63 6.17 16.14
N MET A 83 11.11 5.81 17.33
CA MET A 83 12.10 6.56 18.10
C MET A 83 13.18 5.60 18.63
N PRO A 84 14.44 5.71 18.18
CA PRO A 84 14.92 6.62 17.14
C PRO A 84 14.29 6.31 15.76
N ALA A 85 14.18 7.32 14.91
CA ALA A 85 13.73 7.13 13.54
C ALA A 85 14.74 6.29 12.74
N ASP A 86 14.24 5.53 11.77
CA ASP A 86 15.06 4.81 10.81
C ASP A 86 15.86 5.81 9.95
N LYS A 87 17.00 5.35 9.45
CA LYS A 87 17.74 6.11 8.45
C LYS A 87 16.86 6.29 7.21
N ASP A 88 16.76 7.53 6.73
CA ASP A 88 15.89 7.92 5.61
C ASP A 88 14.39 7.64 5.87
N GLY A 89 13.99 7.53 7.15
CA GLY A 89 12.61 7.32 7.55
C GLY A 89 11.69 8.48 7.22
N HIS A 90 10.43 8.18 6.93
CA HIS A 90 9.42 9.19 6.66
C HIS A 90 9.20 10.07 7.89
N PRO A 91 9.13 11.42 7.76
CA PRO A 91 9.17 12.34 8.90
C PRO A 91 7.99 12.19 9.87
N LEU A 92 6.84 11.67 9.41
CA LEU A 92 5.67 11.45 10.26
C LEU A 92 5.67 10.11 11.00
N THR A 93 6.35 9.09 10.49
CA THR A 93 6.28 7.72 11.04
C THR A 93 7.62 7.26 11.61
N GLY A 94 8.71 7.92 11.24
CA GLY A 94 10.07 7.47 11.52
C GLY A 94 10.44 6.14 10.84
N SER A 95 9.58 5.57 9.99
CA SER A 95 9.81 4.29 9.32
C SER A 95 10.39 4.52 7.92
N SER A 96 11.40 3.74 7.54
CA SER A 96 11.93 3.71 6.17
C SER A 96 11.26 2.66 5.27
N GLN A 97 10.27 1.93 5.80
CA GLN A 97 9.61 0.85 5.09
C GLN A 97 8.50 1.39 4.19
N HIS A 98 8.36 0.81 3.00
CA HIS A 98 7.34 1.19 2.03
C HIS A 98 6.59 -0.04 1.52
N PHE A 99 5.26 0.02 1.56
CA PHE A 99 4.37 -1.07 1.19
C PHE A 99 3.39 -0.64 0.10
N ALA A 100 3.13 -1.55 -0.84
CA ALA A 100 2.12 -1.39 -1.89
C ALA A 100 1.03 -2.45 -1.66
N LEU A 101 -0.12 -2.01 -1.16
CA LEU A 101 -1.23 -2.86 -0.71
C LEU A 101 -2.42 -2.78 -1.67
N ASN A 102 -3.15 -3.88 -1.82
CA ASN A 102 -4.31 -3.96 -2.70
C ASN A 102 -5.54 -3.36 -2.02
N ASP A 103 -6.26 -2.51 -2.76
CA ASP A 103 -7.57 -2.02 -2.32
C ASP A 103 -8.55 -3.19 -2.16
N VAL A 104 -9.38 -3.13 -1.12
CA VAL A 104 -10.26 -4.20 -0.61
C VAL A 104 -11.19 -4.75 -1.70
N PHE A 105 -11.67 -3.89 -2.60
CA PHE A 105 -12.60 -4.28 -3.67
C PHE A 105 -11.96 -5.11 -4.80
N HIS A 106 -10.63 -5.08 -4.95
CA HIS A 106 -9.91 -5.76 -6.03
C HIS A 106 -9.09 -6.97 -5.58
N GLN A 107 -9.15 -7.32 -4.29
CA GLN A 107 -8.39 -8.45 -3.72
C GLN A 107 -8.82 -9.84 -4.24
N GLY A 108 -10.00 -9.94 -4.88
CA GLY A 108 -10.55 -11.19 -5.41
C GLY A 108 -10.19 -11.55 -6.86
N ASN A 109 -9.61 -10.62 -7.63
CA ASN A 109 -9.43 -10.81 -9.08
C ASN A 109 -8.04 -11.31 -9.51
N SER A 110 -7.08 -11.42 -8.59
CA SER A 110 -5.74 -11.86 -8.93
C SER A 110 -5.61 -13.39 -8.97
N LYS A 111 -5.00 -13.91 -10.03
CA LYS A 111 -4.60 -15.32 -10.16
C LYS A 111 -3.24 -15.61 -9.49
N ASP A 112 -2.52 -14.58 -9.05
CA ASP A 112 -1.22 -14.75 -8.41
C ASP A 112 -1.41 -14.95 -6.89
N PRO A 113 -1.07 -16.13 -6.33
CA PRO A 113 -1.27 -16.42 -4.92
C PRO A 113 -0.48 -15.50 -3.98
N ARG A 114 0.60 -14.85 -4.48
CA ARG A 114 1.40 -13.91 -3.68
C ARG A 114 0.67 -12.63 -3.33
N GLU A 115 -0.44 -12.32 -4.03
CA GLU A 115 -1.21 -11.09 -3.79
C GLU A 115 -1.98 -11.12 -2.47
N VAL A 116 -2.12 -12.30 -1.85
CA VAL A 116 -2.63 -12.40 -0.47
C VAL A 116 -1.75 -11.62 0.51
N LEU A 117 -0.44 -11.50 0.23
CA LEU A 117 0.53 -10.77 1.06
C LEU A 117 0.46 -9.25 0.90
N ARG A 118 -0.50 -8.75 0.13
CA ARG A 118 -0.79 -7.31 -0.04
C ARG A 118 -2.13 -6.90 0.55
N ARG A 119 -2.82 -7.81 1.24
CA ARG A 119 -4.13 -7.52 1.81
C ARG A 119 -4.00 -6.61 3.02
N LEU A 120 -4.82 -5.57 3.05
CA LEU A 120 -4.92 -4.64 4.17
C LEU A 120 -5.30 -5.34 5.48
N GLU A 121 -6.09 -6.41 5.39
CA GLU A 121 -6.55 -7.23 6.54
C GLU A 121 -5.40 -7.86 7.33
N LEU A 122 -4.22 -8.02 6.71
CA LEU A 122 -3.04 -8.53 7.40
C LEU A 122 -2.40 -7.50 8.34
N VAL A 123 -2.80 -6.22 8.29
CA VAL A 123 -2.23 -5.16 9.14
C VAL A 123 -3.31 -4.67 10.12
N PRO A 124 -3.31 -5.12 11.38
CA PRO A 124 -4.34 -4.77 12.36
C PRO A 124 -4.45 -3.26 12.60
N GLU A 125 -3.35 -2.52 12.49
CA GLU A 125 -3.35 -1.08 12.66
C GLU A 125 -4.07 -0.33 11.55
N LEU A 126 -4.22 -0.92 10.36
CA LEU A 126 -4.98 -0.32 9.25
C LEU A 126 -6.48 -0.67 9.30
N THR A 127 -6.84 -1.73 10.02
CA THR A 127 -8.22 -2.17 10.18
C THR A 127 -9.06 -1.06 10.81
N GLY A 128 -10.06 -0.56 10.08
CA GLY A 128 -10.95 0.51 10.52
C GLY A 128 -10.42 1.94 10.31
N LEU A 129 -9.13 2.14 10.02
CA LEU A 129 -8.57 3.44 9.61
C LEU A 129 -8.79 3.69 8.12
N ILE A 130 -8.54 2.67 7.30
CA ILE A 130 -8.80 2.73 5.86
C ILE A 130 -10.22 2.23 5.65
N ASN A 131 -11.18 3.11 5.92
CA ASN A 131 -12.55 2.89 5.50
C ASN A 131 -12.63 3.32 4.03
N SER A 132 -12.40 2.37 3.11
CA SER A 132 -12.53 2.61 1.67
C SER A 132 -13.90 3.20 1.32
N GLN A 133 -14.94 2.86 2.08
CA GLN A 133 -16.27 3.44 1.97
C GLN A 133 -16.32 4.92 2.40
N CYS A 134 -15.55 5.34 3.42
CA CYS A 134 -15.44 6.73 3.85
C CYS A 134 -14.63 7.58 2.87
N VAL A 135 -13.58 7.03 2.27
CA VAL A 135 -12.85 7.66 1.16
C VAL A 135 -13.76 7.78 -0.07
N GLU A 136 -14.54 6.73 -0.39
CA GLU A 136 -15.54 6.79 -1.45
C GLU A 136 -16.68 7.77 -1.16
N GLN A 137 -17.13 7.92 0.09
CA GLN A 137 -18.14 8.91 0.51
C GLN A 137 -17.60 10.34 0.51
N LEU A 138 -16.37 10.54 1.00
CA LEU A 138 -15.65 11.82 0.91
C LEU A 138 -15.57 12.27 -0.55
N PHE A 139 -15.29 11.34 -1.45
CA PHE A 139 -15.26 11.62 -2.87
C PHE A 139 -16.64 11.58 -3.55
N SER A 140 -17.68 10.94 -3.01
CA SER A 140 -19.04 10.95 -3.57
C SER A 140 -19.74 12.29 -3.34
N GLY A 141 -19.36 13.00 -2.27
CA GLY A 141 -19.83 14.36 -1.96
C GLY A 141 -19.16 15.48 -2.77
N MET A 142 -18.04 15.21 -3.47
CA MET A 142 -17.39 16.21 -4.32
C MET A 142 -18.19 16.39 -5.62
N ARG A 143 -19.16 17.32 -5.59
CA ARG A 143 -19.83 17.81 -6.80
C ARG A 143 -18.80 18.53 -7.69
N THR A 144 -18.78 18.15 -8.96
CA THR A 144 -18.09 18.88 -10.02
C THR A 144 -18.76 20.24 -10.21
N PHE A 145 -17.98 21.32 -10.09
CA PHE A 145 -18.32 22.61 -10.70
C PHE A 145 -17.91 22.60 -12.16
#